data_AF-A0A9P8C8K3-F1
#
_entry.id   AF-A0A9P8C8K3-F1
#
_cell.length_a   1.000
_cell.length_b   1.000
_cell.length_c   1.000
_cell.angle_alpha   90.00
_cell.angle_beta   90.00
_cell.angle_gamma   90.00
#
_symmetry.space_group_name_H-M   'P 1'
#
loop_
_entity.id
_entity.type
_entity.pdbx_description
1 polymer ?
#
loop_
_entity_poly.entity_id
_entity_poly.type
_entity_poly.pdbx_seq_one_letter_code
_entity_poly.pdbx_strand_id
1 'polypeptide(L)'
;MSAPPPPSRLDVFFTNNQTPILAGAFATQVCHHQYIKRSEPAIASTISSSRAAFLPRPLKAGLAWGVVFVGLLTQITLAKQAVRDHKDPVLTQALRKQSWKRTTEEKA
;
A
#
# COMPACT_ATOMS: atom_id res chain seq x y z
N MET A 1 -2.37 19.81 -25.94
CA MET A 1 -2.24 18.98 -24.72
C MET A 1 -3.10 17.74 -24.91
N SER A 2 -2.54 16.54 -24.87
CA SER A 2 -3.29 15.29 -25.01
C SER A 2 -4.10 14.98 -23.75
N ALA A 3 -5.29 14.40 -23.91
CA ALA A 3 -6.11 13.91 -22.80
C ALA A 3 -5.34 12.86 -21.98
N PRO A 4 -5.58 12.75 -20.65
CA PRO A 4 -4.97 11.71 -19.84
C PRO A 4 -5.33 10.32 -20.41
N PRO A 5 -4.38 9.36 -20.39
CA PRO A 5 -4.63 8.02 -20.92
C PRO A 5 -5.80 7.37 -20.16
N PRO A 6 -6.60 6.54 -20.83
CA PRO A 6 -7.71 5.85 -20.18
C PRO A 6 -7.18 4.95 -19.04
N PRO A 7 -7.94 4.84 -17.94
CA PRO A 7 -7.54 4.02 -16.80
C PRO A 7 -7.40 2.56 -17.24
N SER A 8 -6.39 1.87 -16.71
CA SER A 8 -6.18 0.47 -17.02
C SER A 8 -7.26 -0.40 -16.38
N ARG A 9 -7.44 -1.63 -16.87
CA ARG A 9 -8.36 -2.60 -16.26
C ARG A 9 -8.02 -2.87 -14.79
N LEU A 10 -6.72 -2.82 -14.44
CA LEU A 10 -6.25 -2.98 -13.08
C LEU A 10 -6.63 -1.78 -12.20
N ASP A 11 -6.56 -0.56 -12.72
CA ASP A 11 -6.98 0.64 -11.96
C ASP A 11 -8.46 0.59 -11.60
N VAL A 12 -9.29 0.15 -12.55
CA VAL A 12 -10.73 -0.04 -12.33
C VAL A 12 -10.96 -1.15 -11.30
N PHE A 13 -10.22 -2.26 -11.40
CA PHE A 13 -10.30 -3.36 -10.43
C PHE A 13 -9.95 -2.90 -9.00
N PHE A 14 -8.81 -2.23 -8.81
CA PHE A 14 -8.39 -1.73 -7.49
C PHE A 14 -9.35 -0.69 -6.92
N THR A 15 -9.91 0.18 -7.78
CA THR A 15 -10.89 1.18 -7.36
C THR A 15 -12.18 0.53 -6.87
N ASN A 16 -12.70 -0.48 -7.60
CA ASN A 16 -13.96 -1.13 -7.26
C ASN A 16 -13.82 -2.12 -6.08
N ASN A 17 -12.63 -2.73 -5.91
CA ASN A 17 -12.40 -3.76 -4.91
C ASN A 17 -11.55 -3.28 -3.73
N GLN A 18 -11.39 -1.97 -3.52
CA GLN A 18 -10.59 -1.44 -2.42
C GLN A 18 -10.98 -2.05 -1.06
N THR A 19 -12.27 -2.00 -0.72
CA THR A 19 -12.78 -2.48 0.58
C THR A 19 -12.52 -3.97 0.79
N PRO A 20 -12.90 -4.88 -0.14
CA PRO A 20 -12.62 -6.31 0.04
C PRO A 20 -11.12 -6.62 0.03
N ILE A 21 -10.30 -5.90 -0.76
CA ILE A 21 -8.84 -6.09 -0.77
C ILE A 21 -8.24 -5.73 0.60
N LEU A 22 -8.60 -4.57 1.16
CA LEU A 22 -8.09 -4.13 2.46
C LEU A 22 -8.59 -5.03 3.59
N ALA A 23 -9.86 -5.45 3.54
CA ALA A 23 -10.41 -6.40 4.51
C ALA A 23 -9.70 -7.75 4.45
N GLY A 24 -9.43 -8.27 3.26
CA GLY A 24 -8.69 -9.52 3.06
C GLY A 24 -7.25 -9.43 3.57
N ALA A 25 -6.55 -8.32 3.29
CA ALA A 25 -5.21 -8.07 3.81
C ALA A 25 -5.19 -8.02 5.34
N PHE A 26 -6.16 -7.34 5.95
CA PHE A 26 -6.29 -7.29 7.42
C PHE A 26 -6.60 -8.66 8.02
N ALA A 27 -7.55 -9.42 7.46
CA ALA A 27 -7.84 -10.77 7.91
C ALA A 27 -6.59 -11.68 7.83
N THR A 28 -5.83 -11.56 6.74
CA THR A 28 -4.58 -12.33 6.56
C THR A 28 -3.52 -11.91 7.58
N GLN A 29 -3.40 -10.62 7.90
CA GLN A 29 -2.52 -10.13 8.97
C GLN A 29 -2.90 -10.73 10.33
N VAL A 30 -4.20 -10.78 10.65
CA VAL A 30 -4.69 -11.39 11.90
C VAL A 30 -4.36 -12.88 11.93
N CYS A 31 -4.63 -13.62 10.85
CA CYS A 31 -4.27 -15.03 10.73
C CYS A 31 -2.76 -15.25 10.90
N HIS A 32 -1.94 -14.43 10.25
CA HIS A 32 -0.48 -14.50 10.36
C HIS A 32 0.01 -14.21 11.79
N HIS A 33 -0.60 -13.24 12.48
CA HIS A 33 -0.30 -12.94 13.89
C HIS A 33 -0.65 -14.12 14.81
N GLN A 34 -1.83 -14.72 14.63
CA GLN A 34 -2.24 -15.90 15.39
C GLN A 34 -1.32 -17.10 15.11
N TYR A 35 -0.90 -17.27 13.85
CA TYR A 35 0.06 -18.30 13.46
C TYR A 35 1.42 -18.11 14.15
N ILE A 36 1.96 -16.89 14.16
CA ILE A 36 3.21 -16.59 14.88
C ILE A 36 3.06 -16.92 16.36
N LYS A 37 2.01 -16.42 17.02
CA LYS A 37 1.77 -16.70 18.45
C LYS A 37 1.68 -18.19 18.76
N ARG A 38 1.02 -18.97 17.90
CA ARG A 38 0.87 -20.42 18.09
C ARG A 38 2.17 -21.19 17.82
N SER A 39 2.99 -20.73 16.89
CA SER A 39 4.25 -21.39 16.48
C SER A 39 5.47 -20.94 17.30
N GLU A 40 5.39 -19.82 18.00
CA GLU A 40 6.46 -19.26 18.83
C GLU A 40 7.02 -20.25 19.89
N PRO A 41 6.20 -20.96 20.70
CA PRO A 41 6.74 -21.90 21.69
C PRO A 41 7.42 -23.13 21.07
N ALA A 42 6.90 -23.64 19.94
CA ALA A 42 7.49 -24.78 19.24
C ALA A 42 8.87 -24.42 18.66
N ILE A 43 9.01 -23.22 18.11
CA ILE A 43 10.24 -22.80 17.42
C ILE A 43 11.28 -22.25 18.41
N ALA A 44 10.87 -21.64 19.53
CA ALA A 44 11.79 -21.24 20.60
C ALA A 44 12.59 -22.43 21.15
N SER A 45 11.97 -23.62 21.22
CA SER A 45 12.64 -24.86 21.61
C SER A 45 13.70 -25.35 20.60
N THR A 46 13.56 -24.99 19.32
CA THR A 46 14.49 -25.38 18.23
C THR A 46 15.60 -24.34 18.00
N ILE A 47 15.35 -23.05 18.29
CA ILE A 47 16.28 -21.93 17.98
C ILE A 47 17.25 -21.61 19.14
N SER A 48 17.24 -22.34 20.26
CA SER A 48 18.18 -22.15 21.38
C SER A 48 19.67 -22.21 21.00
N SER A 49 20.04 -22.61 19.77
CA SER A 49 21.42 -22.70 19.30
C SER A 49 21.90 -21.57 18.39
N SER A 50 21.07 -20.65 17.90
CA SER A 50 21.53 -19.63 16.94
C SER A 50 21.34 -18.21 17.45
N ARG A 51 22.45 -17.66 17.94
CA ARG A 51 22.74 -16.23 18.07
C ARG A 51 22.18 -15.43 16.88
N ALA A 52 21.62 -14.25 17.16
CA ALA A 52 21.24 -13.18 16.23
C ALA A 52 19.83 -13.22 15.59
N ALA A 53 18.85 -12.74 16.34
CA ALA A 53 17.80 -11.90 15.77
C ALA A 53 17.57 -10.70 16.70
N PHE A 54 18.20 -9.56 16.39
CA PHE A 54 18.10 -8.31 17.18
C PHE A 54 16.66 -7.79 17.37
N LEU A 55 15.69 -8.30 16.61
CA LEU A 55 14.29 -7.94 16.73
C LEU A 55 13.43 -9.19 16.87
N PRO A 56 12.48 -9.22 17.83
CA PRO A 56 11.54 -10.33 17.98
C PRO A 56 10.71 -10.50 16.70
N ARG A 57 10.40 -11.75 16.34
CA ARG A 57 9.64 -12.13 15.14
C ARG A 57 8.30 -11.38 14.97
N PRO A 58 7.47 -11.16 16.01
CA PRO A 58 6.25 -10.38 15.86
C PRO A 58 6.53 -8.94 15.41
N LEU A 59 7.65 -8.33 15.81
CA LEU A 59 8.02 -6.97 15.44
C LEU A 59 8.48 -6.91 13.98
N LYS A 60 9.28 -7.88 13.53
CA LYS A 60 9.64 -8.04 12.09
C LYS A 60 8.40 -8.29 11.22
N ALA A 61 7.48 -9.14 11.69
CA ALA A 61 6.23 -9.42 11.00
C ALA A 61 5.34 -8.18 10.91
N GLY A 62 5.23 -7.41 12.00
CA GLY A 62 4.49 -6.14 12.02
C GLY A 62 5.04 -5.12 11.01
N LEU A 63 6.38 -4.96 10.96
CA LEU A 63 7.04 -4.09 9.97
C LEU A 63 6.78 -4.55 8.53
N ALA A 64 6.86 -5.85 8.26
CA ALA A 64 6.58 -6.41 6.94
C ALA A 64 5.13 -6.14 6.50
N TRP A 65 4.16 -6.32 7.40
CA TRP A 65 2.77 -5.97 7.13
C TRP A 65 2.57 -4.47 6.89
N GLY A 66 3.30 -3.62 7.62
CA GLY A 66 3.32 -2.18 7.37
C GLY A 66 3.69 -1.83 5.92
N VAL A 67 4.73 -2.46 5.37
CA VAL A 67 5.13 -2.29 3.95
C VAL A 67 4.02 -2.75 3.00
N VAL A 68 3.37 -3.88 3.29
CA VAL A 68 2.25 -4.41 2.50
C VAL A 68 1.09 -3.42 2.44
N PHE A 69 0.68 -2.84 3.59
CA PHE A 69 -0.40 -1.85 3.62
C PHE A 69 -0.04 -0.56 2.88
N VAL A 70 1.19 -0.06 3.03
CA VAL A 70 1.65 1.11 2.29
C VAL A 70 1.58 0.85 0.78
N GLY A 71 2.11 -0.28 0.31
CA GLY A 71 2.05 -0.64 -1.11
C GLY A 71 0.62 -0.75 -1.64
N LEU A 72 -0.27 -1.41 -0.89
CA LEU A 72 -1.69 -1.51 -1.23
C LEU A 72 -2.36 -0.14 -1.34
N LEU A 73 -2.15 0.73 -0.35
CA LEU A 73 -2.70 2.08 -0.34
C LEU A 73 -2.16 2.93 -1.49
N THR A 74 -0.87 2.82 -1.81
CA THR A 74 -0.28 3.51 -2.96
C THR A 74 -0.94 3.06 -4.27
N GLN A 75 -1.10 1.75 -4.50
CA GLN A 75 -1.74 1.23 -5.71
C GLN A 75 -3.20 1.69 -5.82
N ILE A 76 -3.97 1.59 -4.74
CA ILE A 76 -5.36 2.08 -4.71
C ILE A 76 -5.43 3.58 -4.97
N THR A 77 -4.50 4.36 -4.40
CA THR A 77 -4.47 5.81 -4.57
C THR A 77 -4.16 6.20 -6.02
N LEU A 78 -3.15 5.57 -6.63
CA LEU A 78 -2.81 5.77 -8.04
C LEU A 78 -3.96 5.36 -8.96
N ALA A 79 -4.59 4.21 -8.69
CA ALA A 79 -5.75 3.73 -9.44
C ALA A 79 -6.93 4.71 -9.36
N LYS A 80 -7.25 5.19 -8.16
CA LYS A 80 -8.30 6.20 -7.96
C LYS A 80 -7.98 7.52 -8.66
N GLN A 81 -6.72 7.93 -8.63
CA GLN A 81 -6.27 9.14 -9.31
C GLN A 81 -6.43 9.00 -10.81
N ALA A 82 -6.00 7.87 -11.42
CA ALA A 82 -6.15 7.62 -12.84
C ALA A 82 -7.64 7.62 -13.28
N VAL A 83 -8.51 6.98 -12.50
CA VAL A 83 -9.96 6.97 -12.79
C VAL A 83 -10.57 8.36 -12.64
N ARG A 84 -10.21 9.13 -11.60
CA ARG A 84 -10.68 10.51 -11.40
C ARG A 84 -10.22 11.41 -12.54
N ASP A 85 -8.94 11.33 -12.89
CA ASP A 85 -8.33 12.20 -13.89
C ASP A 85 -8.88 11.95 -15.29
N HIS A 86 -9.36 10.73 -15.56
CA HIS A 86 -10.09 10.40 -16.76
C HIS A 86 -11.56 10.85 -16.74
N LYS A 87 -12.25 10.73 -15.59
CA LYS A 87 -13.67 11.10 -15.46
C LYS A 87 -13.91 12.61 -15.37
N ASP A 88 -12.98 13.36 -14.78
CA ASP A 88 -13.11 14.80 -14.57
C ASP A 88 -11.82 15.55 -14.95
N PRO A 89 -11.55 15.71 -16.26
CA PRO A 89 -10.30 16.27 -16.76
C PRO A 89 -10.13 17.77 -16.42
N VAL A 90 -11.22 18.48 -16.09
CA VAL A 90 -11.20 19.92 -15.79
C VAL A 90 -10.54 20.17 -14.43
N LEU A 91 -10.93 19.40 -13.41
CA LEU A 91 -10.32 19.44 -12.08
C LEU A 91 -8.85 19.00 -12.10
N THR A 92 -8.51 18.01 -12.92
CA THR A 92 -7.13 17.53 -13.08
C THR A 92 -6.22 18.57 -13.74
N GLN A 93 -6.72 19.32 -14.73
CA GLN A 93 -5.96 20.41 -15.34
C GLN A 93 -5.69 21.54 -14.35
N ALA A 94 -6.65 21.88 -13.47
CA ALA A 94 -6.45 22.89 -12.43
C ALA A 94 -5.40 22.45 -11.40
N LEU A 95 -5.46 21.20 -10.93
CA LEU A 95 -4.49 20.62 -10.00
C LEU A 95 -3.08 20.55 -10.62
N ARG A 96 -2.97 20.14 -11.90
CA ARG A 96 -1.69 20.10 -12.62
C ARG A 96 -1.09 21.50 -12.80
N LYS A 97 -1.93 22.51 -13.11
CA LYS A 97 -1.49 23.91 -13.20
C LYS A 97 -0.99 24.46 -11.86
N GLN A 98 -1.63 24.10 -10.74
CA GLN A 98 -1.17 24.48 -9.39
C GLN A 98 0.15 23.80 -9.00
N SER A 99 0.29 22.49 -9.29
CA SER A 99 1.55 21.77 -9.05
C SER A 99 2.72 22.41 -9.79
N TRP A 100 2.54 22.78 -11.06
CA TRP A 100 3.58 23.43 -11.85
C TRP A 100 3.99 24.79 -11.29
N LYS A 101 3.03 25.59 -10.80
CA LYS A 101 3.32 26.89 -10.16
C LYS A 101 4.20 26.73 -8.91
N ARG A 102 3.87 25.77 -8.03
CA ARG A 102 4.68 25.50 -6.83
C ARG A 102 6.11 25.06 -7.13
N THR A 103 6.30 24.19 -8.13
CA THR A 103 7.65 23.73 -8.50
C THR A 103 8.50 24.86 -9.11
N THR A 104 7.86 25.87 -9.69
CA THR A 104 8.56 27.05 -10.22
C THR A 104 8.94 28.02 -9.11
N GLU A 105 8.14 28.14 -8.05
CA GLU A 105 8.43 28.96 -6.86
C GLU A 105 9.48 28.33 -5.94
N GLU A 106 9.58 27.00 -5.87
CA GLU A 106 10.59 26.31 -5.05
C GLU A 106 11.99 26.30 -5.69
N LYS A 107 12.08 26.57 -7.00
CA LYS A 107 13.33 26.63 -7.77
C LYS A 107 13.81 28.04 -8.11
N ALA A 108 13.09 29.07 -7.68
CA ALA A 108 13.44 30.48 -7.83
C ALA A 108 14.00 31.03 -6.52
#